data_AF-A0A1F5AR98-F1
#
_entry.id   AF-A0A1F5AR98-F1
#
_cell.length_a   1.000
_cell.length_b   1.000
_cell.length_c   1.000
_cell.angle_alpha   90.00
_cell.angle_beta   90.00
_cell.angle_gamma   90.00
#
_symmetry.space_group_name_H-M   'P 1'
#
loop_
_entity.id
_entity.type
_entity.pdbx_description
1 polymer ?
#
loop_
_entity_poly.entity_id
_entity_poly.type
_entity_poly.pdbx_seq_one_letter_code
_entity_poly.pdbx_strand_id
1 'polypeptide(L)'
;MVTLDRLILGSNAFEGVSYTSRSQSLHYLEHFGNPDNVVAVLAAAHSLGVKTFALSNTENVMAALEKFDRSKELTLLPVIPNVYEYARDASEKGVLGSVLEKAKRINMYQKIRLGLRALGKIKSVLSKDVFDLLVELIDFELAAFRPYKIGAVLLHGQVTDLALSSHNKGLLDLFFNLMRDEHGLEPMLATHNFGTLVPQLMEWGIKVPVMAPLNKRGFMMKPNPEACLKLVEEAGYPVIAKKVLAGGRLTPEEGFGFVADKKIISAVVGIGSVPEAYHSLSVGKQALKFTSA
;
A
#
# COMPACT_ATOMS: atom_id res chain seq x y z
N MET A 1 -17.05 10.30 3.08
CA MET A 1 -16.41 9.21 2.30
C MET A 1 -15.37 9.86 1.40
N VAL A 2 -14.14 9.34 1.39
CA VAL A 2 -13.08 9.81 0.47
C VAL A 2 -13.50 9.50 -0.96
N THR A 3 -13.47 10.51 -1.82
CA THR A 3 -13.64 10.33 -3.27
C THR A 3 -12.32 9.82 -3.83
N LEU A 4 -12.29 8.57 -4.28
CA LEU A 4 -11.12 7.95 -4.92
C LEU A 4 -11.31 7.90 -6.43
N ASP A 5 -10.21 8.07 -7.18
CA ASP A 5 -10.18 7.76 -8.61
C ASP A 5 -10.53 6.28 -8.82
N ARG A 6 -11.27 5.98 -9.91
CA ARG A 6 -11.65 4.59 -10.23
C ARG A 6 -10.46 3.70 -10.60
N LEU A 7 -9.35 4.29 -11.04
CA LEU A 7 -8.13 3.59 -11.38
C LEU A 7 -6.94 4.27 -10.69
N ILE A 8 -6.11 3.46 -10.05
CA ILE A 8 -4.98 3.89 -9.24
C ILE A 8 -3.73 3.13 -9.72
N LEU A 9 -2.60 3.83 -9.81
CA LEU A 9 -1.31 3.19 -10.04
C LEU A 9 -0.74 2.65 -8.72
N GLY A 10 -0.29 1.40 -8.69
CA GLY A 10 0.34 0.78 -7.52
C GLY A 10 1.87 0.66 -7.65
N SER A 11 2.57 0.66 -6.51
CA SER A 11 4.04 0.64 -6.44
C SER A 11 4.72 -0.72 -6.45
N ASN A 12 4.00 -1.85 -6.45
CA ASN A 12 4.62 -3.18 -6.30
C ASN A 12 5.84 -3.42 -7.21
N ALA A 13 5.78 -3.00 -8.48
CA ALA A 13 6.90 -3.15 -9.40
C ALA A 13 8.11 -2.28 -8.98
N PHE A 14 7.88 -1.05 -8.52
CA PHE A 14 8.92 -0.14 -8.01
C PHE A 14 9.60 -0.68 -6.75
N GLU A 15 8.89 -1.52 -6.00
CA GLU A 15 9.41 -2.23 -4.83
C GLU A 15 10.11 -3.55 -5.17
N GLY A 16 10.20 -3.92 -6.45
CA GLY A 16 10.80 -5.19 -6.88
C GLY A 16 9.91 -6.42 -6.70
N VAL A 17 8.60 -6.23 -6.53
CA VAL A 17 7.65 -7.33 -6.30
C VAL A 17 7.05 -7.79 -7.62
N SER A 18 7.41 -9.01 -8.04
CA SER A 18 6.75 -9.73 -9.13
C SER A 18 6.14 -11.05 -8.64
N TYR A 19 5.02 -11.46 -9.25
CA TYR A 19 4.35 -12.75 -9.04
C TYR A 19 4.54 -13.71 -10.23
N THR A 20 5.38 -13.35 -11.18
CA THR A 20 5.68 -14.14 -12.38
C THR A 20 6.90 -15.02 -12.15
N SER A 21 8.03 -14.42 -11.73
CA SER A 21 9.28 -15.14 -11.45
C SER A 21 10.22 -14.32 -10.57
N ARG A 22 11.21 -14.99 -9.97
CA ARG A 22 12.30 -14.32 -9.23
C ARG A 22 13.16 -13.45 -10.15
N SER A 23 13.41 -13.88 -11.39
CA SER A 23 14.16 -13.09 -12.37
C SER A 23 13.48 -11.76 -12.68
N GLN A 24 12.14 -11.74 -12.78
CA GLN A 24 11.38 -10.51 -12.96
C GLN A 24 11.49 -9.59 -11.74
N SER A 25 11.44 -10.14 -10.52
CA SER A 25 11.64 -9.34 -9.30
C SER A 25 13.02 -8.68 -9.27
N LEU A 26 14.08 -9.42 -9.64
CA LEU A 26 15.44 -8.86 -9.71
C LEU A 26 15.56 -7.79 -10.80
N HIS A 27 14.98 -8.02 -11.97
CA HIS A 27 14.92 -7.03 -13.03
C HIS A 27 14.23 -5.74 -12.57
N TYR A 28 13.11 -5.84 -11.86
CA TYR A 28 12.44 -4.67 -11.30
C TYR A 28 13.29 -3.93 -10.27
N LEU A 29 14.01 -4.64 -9.39
CA LEU A 29 14.92 -4.00 -8.44
C LEU A 29 16.04 -3.22 -9.13
N GLU A 30 16.65 -3.80 -10.16
CA GLU A 30 17.69 -3.14 -10.94
C GLU A 30 17.13 -1.95 -11.75
N HIS A 31 16.05 -2.18 -12.49
CA HIS A 31 15.45 -1.18 -13.36
C HIS A 31 14.88 0.00 -12.56
N PHE A 32 14.02 -0.26 -11.57
CA PHE A 32 13.41 0.79 -10.75
C PHE A 32 14.32 1.28 -9.62
N GLY A 33 15.50 0.69 -9.45
CA GLY A 33 16.57 1.27 -8.64
C GLY A 33 17.00 2.65 -9.16
N ASN A 34 16.85 2.91 -10.46
CA ASN A 34 16.95 4.25 -11.01
C ASN A 34 15.59 5.00 -10.89
N PRO A 35 15.49 6.09 -10.11
CA PRO A 35 14.26 6.86 -9.96
C PRO A 35 13.70 7.41 -11.27
N ASP A 36 14.52 7.66 -12.29
CA ASP A 36 14.04 8.19 -13.58
C ASP A 36 13.11 7.20 -14.31
N ASN A 37 13.33 5.90 -14.11
CA ASN A 37 12.45 4.86 -14.64
C ASN A 37 11.09 4.84 -13.93
N VAL A 38 11.07 5.14 -12.63
CA VAL A 38 9.81 5.33 -11.88
C VAL A 38 9.10 6.59 -12.40
N VAL A 39 9.79 7.73 -12.53
CA VAL A 39 9.24 8.99 -13.08
C VAL A 39 8.60 8.76 -14.45
N ALA A 40 9.25 7.99 -15.33
CA ALA A 40 8.72 7.69 -16.65
C ALA A 40 7.36 6.97 -16.59
N VAL A 41 7.19 6.00 -15.68
CA VAL A 41 5.90 5.31 -15.48
C VAL A 41 4.86 6.23 -14.85
N LEU A 42 5.23 7.04 -13.84
CA LEU A 42 4.32 8.02 -13.24
C LEU A 42 3.83 9.04 -14.28
N ALA A 43 4.73 9.52 -15.14
CA ALA A 43 4.41 10.47 -16.21
C ALA A 43 3.48 9.87 -17.27
N ALA A 44 3.70 8.61 -17.65
CA ALA A 44 2.82 7.87 -18.57
C ALA A 44 1.43 7.61 -17.96
N ALA A 45 1.36 7.27 -16.68
CA ALA A 45 0.08 7.13 -15.98
C ALA A 45 -0.70 8.46 -15.93
N HIS A 46 0.00 9.54 -15.58
CA HIS A 46 -0.60 10.87 -15.53
C HIS A 46 -1.05 11.36 -16.91
N SER A 47 -0.31 11.09 -18.00
CA SER A 47 -0.71 11.50 -19.35
C SER A 47 -2.01 10.82 -19.82
N LEU A 48 -2.34 9.66 -19.25
CA LEU A 48 -3.61 8.95 -19.47
C LEU A 48 -4.73 9.43 -18.54
N GLY A 49 -4.45 10.33 -17.61
CA GLY A 49 -5.40 10.89 -16.65
C GLY A 49 -5.51 10.12 -15.33
N VAL A 50 -4.58 9.20 -15.05
CA VAL A 50 -4.48 8.55 -13.72
C VAL A 50 -3.72 9.49 -12.78
N LYS A 51 -4.40 10.04 -11.79
CA LYS A 51 -3.86 11.07 -10.88
C LYS A 51 -3.61 10.58 -9.46
N THR A 52 -4.19 9.43 -9.10
CA THR A 52 -4.04 8.83 -7.77
C THR A 52 -3.06 7.67 -7.79
N PHE A 53 -2.01 7.73 -6.97
CA PHE A 53 -0.97 6.70 -6.87
C PHE A 53 -0.89 6.12 -5.46
N ALA A 54 -0.98 4.79 -5.34
CA ALA A 54 -0.76 4.05 -4.10
C ALA A 54 0.71 3.63 -4.02
N LEU A 55 1.46 4.25 -3.12
CA LEU A 55 2.91 4.18 -3.07
C LEU A 55 3.42 3.84 -1.66
N SER A 56 4.41 2.96 -1.58
CA SER A 56 5.18 2.72 -0.36
C SER A 56 6.32 3.74 -0.19
N ASN A 57 6.77 3.96 1.05
CA ASN A 57 7.98 4.75 1.29
C ASN A 57 9.22 3.93 0.94
N THR A 58 9.82 4.18 -0.23
CA THR A 58 11.13 3.65 -0.62
C THR A 58 11.99 4.77 -1.21
N GLU A 59 13.31 4.62 -1.13
CA GLU A 59 14.26 5.63 -1.64
C GLU A 59 14.02 6.00 -3.11
N ASN A 60 13.82 5.01 -3.98
CA ASN A 60 13.57 5.23 -5.40
C ASN A 60 12.22 5.92 -5.67
N VAL A 61 11.17 5.59 -4.90
CA VAL A 61 9.85 6.22 -5.03
C VAL A 61 9.90 7.66 -4.56
N MET A 62 10.52 7.94 -3.41
CA MET A 62 10.63 9.30 -2.89
C MET A 62 11.47 10.19 -3.82
N ALA A 63 12.61 9.69 -4.30
CA ALA A 63 13.43 10.40 -5.28
C ALA A 63 12.68 10.64 -6.61
N ALA A 64 11.81 9.71 -7.03
CA ALA A 64 10.98 9.89 -8.22
C ALA A 64 9.89 10.94 -8.00
N LEU A 65 9.25 10.98 -6.83
CA LEU A 65 8.27 12.01 -6.49
C LEU A 65 8.89 13.42 -6.44
N GLU A 66 10.13 13.55 -5.97
CA GLU A 66 10.85 14.82 -5.98
C GLU A 66 11.14 15.33 -7.39
N LYS A 67 11.46 14.40 -8.31
CA LYS A 67 11.70 14.67 -9.74
C LYS A 67 10.41 14.84 -10.56
N PHE A 68 9.28 14.39 -10.04
CA PHE A 68 8.00 14.47 -10.74
C PHE A 68 7.55 15.93 -10.87
N ASP A 69 6.98 16.26 -12.02
CA ASP A 69 6.52 17.62 -12.33
C ASP A 69 5.43 18.08 -11.36
N ARG A 70 5.78 19.01 -10.47
CA ARG A 70 4.90 19.53 -9.41
C ARG A 70 3.74 20.38 -9.91
N SER A 71 3.74 20.78 -11.18
CA SER A 71 2.59 21.47 -11.78
C SER A 71 1.41 20.54 -12.04
N LYS A 72 1.66 19.23 -12.08
CA LYS A 72 0.67 18.20 -12.35
C LYS A 72 -0.10 17.85 -11.08
N GLU A 73 -1.41 17.64 -11.23
CA GLU A 73 -2.24 17.19 -10.13
C GLU A 73 -1.90 15.76 -9.76
N LEU A 74 -1.53 15.55 -8.50
CA LEU A 74 -1.12 14.26 -7.96
C LEU A 74 -1.78 14.06 -6.60
N THR A 75 -2.45 12.92 -6.41
CA THR A 75 -2.96 12.49 -5.10
C THR A 75 -2.27 11.20 -4.70
N LEU A 76 -1.71 11.17 -3.49
CA LEU A 76 -1.01 9.99 -2.98
C LEU A 76 -1.87 9.23 -1.99
N LEU A 77 -1.76 7.91 -2.06
CA LEU A 77 -2.28 6.97 -1.07
C LEU A 77 -1.09 6.19 -0.47
N PRO A 78 -0.43 6.72 0.56
CA PRO A 78 0.70 6.03 1.19
C PRO A 78 0.28 4.65 1.70
N VAL A 79 1.07 3.62 1.40
CA VAL A 79 0.90 2.27 1.95
C VAL A 79 1.96 2.07 3.02
N ILE A 80 1.54 2.10 4.28
CA ILE A 80 2.44 2.22 5.44
C ILE A 80 2.10 1.16 6.50
N PRO A 81 3.08 0.61 7.24
CA PRO A 81 4.53 0.72 6.96
C PRO A 81 4.94 -0.18 5.79
N ASN A 82 6.03 0.16 5.10
CA ASN A 82 6.57 -0.65 4.02
C ASN A 82 7.23 -1.94 4.53
N VAL A 83 6.41 -2.97 4.78
CA VAL A 83 6.87 -4.26 5.32
C VAL A 83 7.83 -5.00 4.39
N TYR A 84 7.75 -4.79 3.07
CA TYR A 84 8.64 -5.48 2.12
C TYR A 84 10.10 -5.07 2.26
N GLU A 85 10.36 -3.77 2.48
CA GLU A 85 11.71 -3.27 2.73
C GLU A 85 12.29 -3.89 4.00
N TYR A 86 11.55 -3.87 5.12
CA TYR A 86 12.01 -4.45 6.38
C TYR A 86 12.27 -5.97 6.29
N ALA A 87 11.40 -6.72 5.60
CA ALA A 87 11.59 -8.16 5.41
C ALA A 87 12.83 -8.48 4.57
N ARG A 88 13.11 -7.66 3.55
CA ARG A 88 14.30 -7.81 2.70
C ARG A 88 15.57 -7.43 3.44
N ASP A 89 15.59 -6.28 4.10
CA ASP A 89 16.71 -5.85 4.94
C ASP A 89 17.05 -6.91 6.00
N ALA A 90 16.05 -7.50 6.65
CA ALA A 90 16.26 -8.56 7.63
C ALA A 90 16.82 -9.85 7.02
N SER A 91 16.43 -10.17 5.78
CA SER A 91 16.86 -11.38 5.07
C SER A 91 18.24 -11.23 4.41
N GLU A 92 18.58 -10.04 3.91
CA GLU A 92 19.86 -9.75 3.23
C GLU A 92 20.96 -9.34 4.21
N LYS A 93 20.64 -8.53 5.22
CA LYS A 93 21.63 -7.94 6.15
C LYS A 93 21.62 -8.59 7.54
N GLY A 94 20.65 -9.46 7.81
CA GLY A 94 20.35 -9.97 9.14
C GLY A 94 19.75 -8.89 10.06
N VAL A 95 19.06 -9.31 11.13
CA VAL A 95 18.41 -8.39 12.10
C VAL A 95 19.39 -7.39 12.73
N LEU A 96 20.66 -7.80 12.93
CA LEU A 96 21.71 -6.94 13.49
C LEU A 96 22.24 -5.90 12.47
N GLY A 97 22.39 -6.28 11.21
CA GLY A 97 22.93 -5.39 10.17
C GLY A 97 21.99 -4.24 9.83
N SER A 98 20.67 -4.51 9.76
CA SER A 98 19.65 -3.49 9.47
C SER A 98 19.48 -2.46 10.59
N VAL A 99 19.60 -2.88 11.87
CA VAL A 99 19.58 -1.99 13.03
C VAL A 99 20.83 -1.10 13.08
N LEU A 100 22.02 -1.66 12.80
CA LEU A 100 23.29 -0.91 12.77
C LEU A 100 23.32 0.15 11.68
N GLU A 101 22.75 -0.14 10.51
CA GLU A 101 22.72 0.80 9.38
C GLU A 101 21.71 1.93 9.61
N LYS A 102 20.51 1.62 10.13
CA LYS A 102 19.54 2.66 10.51
C LYS A 102 20.06 3.51 11.66
N ALA A 103 20.77 2.94 12.64
CA ALA A 103 21.42 3.69 13.73
C ALA A 103 22.52 4.67 13.27
N LYS A 104 23.15 4.43 12.12
CA LYS A 104 24.10 5.38 11.51
C LYS A 104 23.41 6.60 10.90
N ARG A 105 22.15 6.47 10.49
CA ARG A 105 21.33 7.57 9.92
C ARG A 105 20.65 8.45 10.99
N ILE A 106 20.79 8.09 12.27
CA ILE A 106 20.20 8.83 13.41
C ILE A 106 21.12 10.00 13.80
N ASN A 107 20.61 11.24 13.73
CA ASN A 107 21.34 12.46 14.11
C ASN A 107 21.68 12.49 15.61
N MET A 108 22.74 13.22 15.99
CA MET A 108 23.28 13.32 17.37
C MET A 108 22.21 13.60 18.44
N TYR A 109 21.24 14.46 18.11
CA TYR A 109 20.14 14.84 19.01
C TYR A 109 19.20 13.67 19.33
N GLN A 110 18.95 12.80 18.34
CA GLN A 110 18.13 11.61 18.51
C GLN A 110 18.89 10.53 19.32
N LYS A 111 20.22 10.41 19.18
CA LYS A 111 21.04 9.51 20.01
C LYS A 111 20.98 9.86 21.50
N ILE A 112 21.01 11.16 21.83
CA ILE A 112 20.90 11.65 23.22
C ILE A 112 19.49 11.36 23.78
N ARG A 113 18.44 11.60 22.98
CA ARG A 113 17.05 11.34 23.38
C ARG A 113 16.76 9.83 23.56
N LEU A 114 17.34 8.98 22.73
CA LEU A 114 17.30 7.52 22.86
C LEU A 114 18.04 7.04 24.13
N GLY A 115 19.23 7.59 24.40
CA GLY A 115 19.99 7.28 25.62
C GLY A 115 19.27 7.68 26.91
N LEU A 116 18.61 8.84 26.92
CA LEU A 116 17.81 9.31 28.06
C LEU A 116 16.53 8.48 28.28
N ARG A 117 15.88 8.00 27.20
CA ARG A 117 14.70 7.13 27.30
C ARG A 117 15.04 5.72 27.81
N ALA A 118 16.21 5.18 27.45
CA ALA A 118 16.68 3.87 27.90
C ALA A 118 16.87 3.81 29.43
N LEU A 119 17.26 4.92 30.06
CA LEU A 119 17.42 5.01 31.51
C LEU A 119 16.08 5.16 32.27
N GLY A 120 15.04 5.69 31.62
CA GLY A 120 13.73 5.96 32.24
C GLY A 120 12.73 4.80 32.24
N LYS A 121 12.91 3.76 31.42
CA LYS A 121 11.92 2.70 31.18
C LYS A 121 12.23 1.33 31.82
N ILE A 122 13.14 1.24 32.80
CA ILE A 122 13.44 -0.05 33.48
C ILE A 122 12.23 -0.63 34.25
N LYS A 123 11.14 0.13 34.42
CA LYS A 123 9.91 -0.34 35.09
C LYS A 123 8.61 -0.05 34.32
N SER A 124 8.40 -0.57 33.10
CA SER A 124 7.04 -0.63 32.52
C SER A 124 6.87 -1.51 31.25
N VAL A 125 6.23 -2.67 31.42
CA VAL A 125 5.29 -3.37 30.51
C VAL A 125 5.67 -3.57 29.02
N LEU A 126 6.01 -4.84 28.71
CA LEU A 126 6.46 -5.43 27.44
C LEU A 126 5.57 -5.20 26.18
N SER A 127 4.36 -4.65 26.29
CA SER A 127 3.44 -4.42 25.17
C SER A 127 3.41 -2.98 24.64
N LYS A 128 3.73 -1.99 25.49
CA LYS A 128 3.68 -0.57 25.07
C LYS A 128 4.78 -0.24 24.07
N ASP A 129 5.97 -0.83 24.22
CA ASP A 129 7.12 -0.50 23.37
C ASP A 129 6.95 -0.92 21.91
N VAL A 130 6.17 -1.97 21.61
CA VAL A 130 5.94 -2.43 20.22
C VAL A 130 4.92 -1.54 19.50
N PHE A 131 3.84 -1.15 20.18
CA PHE A 131 2.86 -0.23 19.61
C PHE A 131 3.44 1.16 19.45
N ASP A 132 4.19 1.65 20.44
CA ASP A 132 4.91 2.93 20.35
C ASP A 132 5.86 2.92 19.13
N LEU A 133 6.61 1.83 18.92
CA LEU A 133 7.49 1.69 17.75
C LEU A 133 6.72 1.68 16.42
N LEU A 134 5.56 1.00 16.37
CA LEU A 134 4.72 1.00 15.17
C LEU A 134 4.20 2.40 14.85
N VAL A 135 3.77 3.17 15.87
CA VAL A 135 3.36 4.56 15.71
C VAL A 135 4.52 5.41 15.20
N GLU A 136 5.69 5.33 15.84
CA GLU A 136 6.89 6.07 15.41
C GLU A 136 7.29 5.72 13.96
N LEU A 137 7.13 4.46 13.56
CA LEU A 137 7.39 4.00 12.19
C LEU A 137 6.39 4.58 11.19
N ILE A 138 5.10 4.53 11.51
CA ILE A 138 4.03 5.08 10.67
C ILE A 138 4.24 6.58 10.48
N ASP A 139 4.51 7.32 11.57
CA ASP A 139 4.77 8.76 11.52
C ASP A 139 5.99 9.11 10.68
N PHE A 140 7.07 8.34 10.85
CA PHE A 140 8.30 8.54 10.10
C PHE A 140 8.07 8.36 8.58
N GLU A 141 7.39 7.28 8.18
CA GLU A 141 7.11 7.05 6.76
C GLU A 141 6.11 8.07 6.20
N LEU A 142 5.07 8.41 6.97
CA LEU A 142 4.06 9.38 6.55
C LEU A 142 4.65 10.79 6.39
N ALA A 143 5.65 11.16 7.19
CA ALA A 143 6.32 12.45 7.11
C ALA A 143 6.93 12.71 5.73
N ALA A 144 7.42 11.69 5.05
CA ALA A 144 7.98 11.80 3.70
C ALA A 144 6.93 12.22 2.65
N PHE A 145 5.65 11.91 2.89
CA PHE A 145 4.54 12.22 1.97
C PHE A 145 3.86 13.57 2.25
N ARG A 146 4.13 14.22 3.39
CA ARG A 146 3.50 15.49 3.79
C ARG A 146 3.61 16.64 2.76
N PRO A 147 4.68 16.76 1.95
CA PRO A 147 4.74 17.78 0.90
C PRO A 147 3.73 17.60 -0.24
N TYR A 148 3.05 16.44 -0.32
CA TYR A 148 2.13 16.08 -1.39
C TYR A 148 0.68 16.03 -0.89
N LYS A 149 -0.29 16.10 -1.81
CA LYS A 149 -1.70 15.90 -1.49
C LYS A 149 -1.95 14.43 -1.13
N ILE A 150 -2.24 14.16 0.13
CA ILE A 150 -2.59 12.82 0.61
C ILE A 150 -4.11 12.66 0.57
N GLY A 151 -4.60 11.65 -0.16
CA GLY A 151 -6.04 11.37 -0.25
C GLY A 151 -6.55 10.51 0.90
N ALA A 152 -5.75 9.53 1.32
CA ALA A 152 -5.98 8.62 2.43
C ALA A 152 -4.70 7.82 2.70
N VAL A 153 -4.63 7.08 3.81
CA VAL A 153 -3.49 6.23 4.16
C VAL A 153 -3.93 4.77 4.26
N LEU A 154 -3.22 3.87 3.60
CA LEU A 154 -3.48 2.43 3.68
C LEU A 154 -2.55 1.76 4.70
N LEU A 155 -3.14 1.07 5.67
CA LEU A 155 -2.39 0.13 6.50
C LEU A 155 -1.95 -1.07 5.65
N HIS A 156 -0.66 -1.37 5.68
CA HIS A 156 -0.07 -2.43 4.86
C HIS A 156 -0.73 -3.80 5.11
N GLY A 157 -0.78 -4.62 4.05
CA GLY A 157 -1.41 -5.95 4.04
C GLY A 157 -1.01 -6.84 5.21
N GLN A 158 0.30 -7.05 5.37
CA GLN A 158 0.87 -7.85 6.45
C GLN A 158 0.49 -7.36 7.85
N VAL A 159 0.40 -6.04 8.07
CA VAL A 159 0.07 -5.50 9.41
C VAL A 159 -1.41 -5.68 9.71
N THR A 160 -2.28 -5.41 8.74
CA THR A 160 -3.72 -5.71 8.83
C THR A 160 -3.97 -7.20 9.07
N ASP A 161 -3.29 -8.06 8.31
CA ASP A 161 -3.45 -9.51 8.40
C ASP A 161 -2.90 -10.06 9.73
N LEU A 162 -1.85 -9.45 10.29
CA LEU A 162 -1.34 -9.77 11.63
C LEU A 162 -2.35 -9.41 12.72
N ALA A 163 -2.98 -8.24 12.63
CA ALA A 163 -4.04 -7.84 13.55
C ALA A 163 -5.23 -8.80 13.49
N LEU A 164 -5.61 -9.23 12.27
CA LEU A 164 -6.63 -10.24 12.06
C LEU A 164 -6.24 -11.58 12.70
N SER A 165 -5.06 -12.12 12.41
CA SER A 165 -4.65 -13.45 12.91
C SER A 165 -4.45 -13.50 14.42
N SER A 166 -4.15 -12.37 15.04
CA SER A 166 -4.00 -12.24 16.50
C SER A 166 -5.29 -11.80 17.20
N HIS A 167 -6.40 -11.65 16.47
CA HIS A 167 -7.66 -11.08 16.96
C HIS A 167 -7.47 -9.75 17.70
N ASN A 168 -6.51 -8.94 17.25
CA ASN A 168 -6.09 -7.73 17.93
C ASN A 168 -6.73 -6.49 17.30
N LYS A 169 -8.00 -6.25 17.64
CA LYS A 169 -8.72 -5.04 17.24
C LYS A 169 -7.96 -3.77 17.62
N GLY A 170 -7.30 -3.77 18.78
CA GLY A 170 -6.55 -2.62 19.31
C GLY A 170 -5.45 -2.11 18.38
N LEU A 171 -4.83 -2.98 17.57
CA LEU A 171 -3.86 -2.56 16.55
C LEU A 171 -4.52 -1.69 15.47
N LEU A 172 -5.71 -2.09 15.01
CA LEU A 172 -6.45 -1.32 14.01
C LEU A 172 -6.99 -0.02 14.60
N ASP A 173 -7.52 -0.06 15.81
CA ASP A 173 -7.99 1.13 16.53
C ASP A 173 -6.85 2.14 16.73
N LEU A 174 -5.65 1.68 17.09
CA LEU A 174 -4.46 2.52 17.18
C LEU A 174 -4.15 3.23 15.86
N PHE A 175 -4.13 2.49 14.75
CA PHE A 175 -3.91 3.07 13.42
C PHE A 175 -5.01 4.07 13.03
N PHE A 176 -6.27 3.75 13.30
CA PHE A 176 -7.39 4.63 12.96
C PHE A 176 -7.35 5.93 13.75
N ASN A 177 -7.09 5.87 15.05
CA ASN A 177 -6.97 7.05 15.91
C ASN A 177 -5.77 7.89 15.48
N LEU A 178 -4.61 7.26 15.22
CA LEU A 178 -3.44 7.97 14.73
C LEU A 178 -3.75 8.75 13.44
N MET A 179 -4.36 8.10 12.44
CA MET A 179 -4.67 8.76 11.17
C MET A 179 -5.72 9.87 11.31
N ARG A 180 -6.81 9.63 12.03
CA ARG A 180 -7.92 10.59 12.13
C ARG A 180 -7.63 11.73 13.10
N ASP A 181 -7.12 11.41 14.28
CA ASP A 181 -7.02 12.37 15.38
C ASP A 181 -5.72 13.17 15.31
N GLU A 182 -4.61 12.54 14.91
CA GLU A 182 -3.30 13.22 14.87
C GLU A 182 -2.96 13.81 13.49
N HIS A 183 -3.32 13.13 12.40
CA HIS A 183 -2.98 13.56 11.04
C HIS A 183 -4.16 14.12 10.24
N GLY A 184 -5.41 13.94 10.69
CA GLY A 184 -6.60 14.40 9.97
C GLY A 184 -6.80 13.70 8.62
N LEU A 185 -6.32 12.46 8.48
CA LEU A 185 -6.37 11.67 7.26
C LEU A 185 -7.33 10.49 7.41
N GLU A 186 -7.94 10.05 6.29
CA GLU A 186 -8.79 8.87 6.31
C GLU A 186 -7.94 7.57 6.29
N PRO A 187 -8.13 6.66 7.24
CA PRO A 187 -7.50 5.35 7.21
C PRO A 187 -8.23 4.37 6.29
N MET A 188 -7.46 3.52 5.62
CA MET A 188 -7.91 2.40 4.82
C MET A 188 -7.08 1.16 5.15
N LEU A 189 -7.56 -0.03 4.81
CA LEU A 189 -6.85 -1.27 5.08
C LEU A 189 -6.46 -1.96 3.77
N ALA A 190 -5.22 -2.41 3.64
CA ALA A 190 -4.85 -3.42 2.66
C ALA A 190 -4.89 -4.80 3.32
N THR A 191 -5.25 -5.85 2.58
CA THR A 191 -5.26 -7.24 3.11
C THR A 191 -4.92 -8.27 2.04
N HIS A 192 -4.51 -9.46 2.47
CA HIS A 192 -4.45 -10.66 1.63
C HIS A 192 -5.52 -11.70 1.99
N ASN A 193 -6.34 -11.47 3.02
CA ASN A 193 -7.32 -12.40 3.57
C ASN A 193 -8.73 -11.79 3.64
N PHE A 194 -9.13 -11.10 2.56
CA PHE A 194 -10.39 -10.34 2.50
C PHE A 194 -11.62 -11.11 2.98
N GLY A 195 -11.77 -12.37 2.56
CA GLY A 195 -12.92 -13.20 2.92
C GLY A 195 -13.00 -13.56 4.41
N THR A 196 -11.89 -13.42 5.14
CA THR A 196 -11.84 -13.59 6.60
C THR A 196 -11.86 -12.23 7.32
N LEU A 197 -11.22 -11.21 6.74
CA LEU A 197 -11.15 -9.88 7.34
C LEU A 197 -12.52 -9.21 7.43
N VAL A 198 -13.29 -9.18 6.35
CA VAL A 198 -14.56 -8.42 6.34
C VAL A 198 -15.56 -8.90 7.39
N PRO A 199 -15.81 -10.22 7.56
CA PRO A 199 -16.64 -10.70 8.67
C PRO A 199 -16.13 -10.24 10.03
N GLN A 200 -14.82 -10.32 10.28
CA GLN A 200 -14.23 -9.89 11.54
C GLN A 200 -14.38 -8.38 11.78
N LEU A 201 -14.23 -7.56 10.74
CA LEU A 201 -14.46 -6.11 10.83
C LEU A 201 -15.92 -5.79 11.18
N MET A 202 -16.88 -6.55 10.62
CA MET A 202 -18.30 -6.41 10.96
C MET A 202 -18.55 -6.71 12.44
N GLU A 203 -17.97 -7.79 12.97
CA GLU A 203 -18.05 -8.13 14.40
C GLU A 203 -17.42 -7.05 15.29
N TRP A 204 -16.32 -6.46 14.85
CA TRP A 204 -15.65 -5.38 15.57
C TRP A 204 -16.32 -4.01 15.42
N GLY A 205 -17.34 -3.90 14.57
CA GLY A 205 -18.04 -2.64 14.27
C GLY A 205 -17.18 -1.65 13.48
N ILE A 206 -16.19 -2.13 12.73
CA ILE A 206 -15.26 -1.29 11.96
C ILE A 206 -15.71 -1.24 10.51
N LYS A 207 -15.99 -0.05 9.98
CA LYS A 207 -16.33 0.14 8.55
C LYS A 207 -15.40 1.15 7.90
N VAL A 208 -14.42 0.65 7.15
CA VAL A 208 -13.43 1.43 6.38
C VAL A 208 -13.22 0.82 5.00
N PRO A 209 -12.71 1.58 4.01
CA PRO A 209 -12.35 1.01 2.71
C PRO A 209 -11.28 -0.07 2.82
N VAL A 210 -11.43 -1.15 2.05
CA VAL A 210 -10.52 -2.31 2.07
C VAL A 210 -9.96 -2.59 0.68
N MET A 211 -8.64 -2.58 0.56
CA MET A 211 -7.90 -2.97 -0.63
C MET A 211 -7.52 -4.46 -0.60
N ALA A 212 -8.09 -5.23 -1.52
CA ALA A 212 -8.03 -6.70 -1.51
C ALA A 212 -7.82 -7.32 -2.90
N PRO A 213 -7.20 -8.52 -3.00
CA PRO A 213 -7.14 -9.25 -4.25
C PRO A 213 -8.54 -9.52 -4.79
N LEU A 214 -8.80 -9.12 -6.04
CA LEU A 214 -10.05 -9.40 -6.74
C LEU A 214 -9.75 -9.55 -8.23
N ASN A 215 -9.90 -10.74 -8.78
CA ASN A 215 -9.58 -11.03 -10.17
C ASN A 215 -10.29 -12.28 -10.68
N LYS A 216 -10.42 -12.39 -12.01
CA LYS A 216 -11.14 -13.47 -12.70
C LYS A 216 -10.63 -14.88 -12.36
N ARG A 217 -9.34 -15.03 -12.03
CA ARG A 217 -8.70 -16.32 -11.75
C ARG A 217 -8.80 -16.77 -10.29
N GLY A 218 -9.34 -15.96 -9.39
CA GLY A 218 -9.29 -16.27 -7.97
C GLY A 218 -7.89 -16.14 -7.34
N PHE A 219 -6.93 -15.55 -8.05
CA PHE A 219 -5.54 -15.48 -7.60
C PHE A 219 -5.44 -14.68 -6.31
N MET A 220 -5.03 -15.37 -5.23
CA MET A 220 -4.90 -14.82 -3.87
C MET A 220 -6.22 -14.28 -3.28
N MET A 221 -7.37 -14.72 -3.79
CA MET A 221 -8.67 -14.46 -3.17
C MET A 221 -8.90 -15.51 -2.08
N LYS A 222 -8.71 -15.11 -0.83
CA LYS A 222 -8.76 -16.00 0.33
C LYS A 222 -10.02 -15.75 1.17
N PRO A 223 -10.62 -16.81 1.76
CA PRO A 223 -10.17 -18.20 1.74
C PRO A 223 -10.42 -18.90 0.39
N ASN A 224 -11.43 -18.44 -0.36
CA ASN A 224 -11.70 -18.84 -1.73
C ASN A 224 -12.34 -17.67 -2.51
N PRO A 225 -12.38 -17.75 -3.85
CA PRO A 225 -12.93 -16.69 -4.68
C PRO A 225 -14.41 -16.41 -4.47
N GLU A 226 -15.21 -17.45 -4.24
CA GLU A 226 -16.67 -17.38 -4.09
C GLU A 226 -17.05 -16.57 -2.84
N ALA A 227 -16.39 -16.85 -1.71
CA ALA A 227 -16.58 -16.10 -0.46
C ALA A 227 -16.21 -14.62 -0.63
N CYS A 228 -15.10 -14.33 -1.32
CA CYS A 228 -14.69 -12.95 -1.57
C CYS A 228 -15.71 -12.21 -2.44
N LEU A 229 -16.17 -12.83 -3.53
CA LEU A 229 -17.15 -12.22 -4.44
C LEU A 229 -18.49 -11.96 -3.75
N LYS A 230 -18.96 -12.92 -2.93
CA LYS A 230 -20.17 -12.72 -2.13
C LYS A 230 -20.06 -11.51 -1.22
N LEU A 231 -18.92 -11.35 -0.52
CA LEU A 231 -18.70 -10.21 0.37
C LEU A 231 -18.60 -8.87 -0.39
N VAL A 232 -17.99 -8.85 -1.58
CA VAL A 232 -17.99 -7.64 -2.43
C VAL A 232 -19.42 -7.20 -2.77
N GLU A 233 -20.31 -8.15 -3.04
CA GLU A 233 -21.69 -7.83 -3.46
C GLU A 233 -22.63 -7.49 -2.30
N GLU A 234 -22.46 -8.16 -1.15
CA GLU A 234 -23.44 -8.16 -0.07
C GLU A 234 -23.00 -7.39 1.18
N ALA A 235 -21.70 -7.31 1.50
CA ALA A 235 -21.24 -6.79 2.79
C ALA A 235 -21.33 -5.25 2.90
N GLY A 236 -21.47 -4.54 1.77
CA GLY A 236 -21.60 -3.08 1.74
C GLY A 236 -20.35 -2.32 2.21
N TYR A 237 -19.17 -2.94 2.11
CA TYR A 237 -17.87 -2.30 2.33
C TYR A 237 -17.37 -1.61 1.05
N PRO A 238 -16.71 -0.45 1.14
CA PRO A 238 -16.03 0.13 -0.01
C PRO A 238 -14.79 -0.71 -0.37
N VAL A 239 -14.82 -1.41 -1.50
CA VAL A 239 -13.74 -2.30 -1.92
C VAL A 239 -12.85 -1.65 -2.98
N ILE A 240 -11.54 -1.73 -2.77
CA ILE A 240 -10.51 -1.36 -3.75
C ILE A 240 -9.89 -2.65 -4.29
N ALA A 241 -10.12 -2.97 -5.56
CA ALA A 241 -9.60 -4.19 -6.17
C ALA A 241 -8.09 -4.06 -6.45
N LYS A 242 -7.26 -4.93 -5.88
CA LYS A 242 -5.86 -5.09 -6.29
C LYS A 242 -5.63 -6.44 -6.97
N LYS A 243 -4.47 -6.58 -7.63
CA LYS A 243 -4.09 -7.80 -8.36
C LYS A 243 -5.10 -8.18 -9.45
N VAL A 244 -5.71 -7.17 -10.07
CA VAL A 244 -6.73 -7.31 -11.12
C VAL A 244 -6.23 -8.22 -12.26
N LEU A 245 -4.93 -8.15 -12.59
CA LEU A 245 -4.29 -8.95 -13.65
C LEU A 245 -3.76 -10.31 -13.17
N ALA A 246 -4.14 -10.78 -11.97
CA ALA A 246 -3.69 -12.04 -11.38
C ALA A 246 -2.15 -12.24 -11.37
N GLY A 247 -1.41 -11.13 -11.19
CA GLY A 247 0.05 -11.13 -11.23
C GLY A 247 0.62 -11.41 -12.62
N GLY A 248 0.05 -10.80 -13.66
CA GLY A 248 0.49 -10.94 -15.06
C GLY A 248 -0.07 -12.19 -15.78
N ARG A 249 -1.08 -12.84 -15.20
CA ARG A 249 -1.69 -14.08 -15.73
C ARG A 249 -2.98 -13.84 -16.52
N LEU A 250 -3.45 -12.61 -16.52
CA LEU A 250 -4.61 -12.14 -17.26
C LEU A 250 -4.18 -10.93 -18.09
N THR A 251 -4.75 -10.78 -19.29
CA THR A 251 -4.58 -9.53 -20.03
C THR A 251 -5.31 -8.39 -19.31
N PRO A 252 -4.96 -7.11 -19.60
CA PRO A 252 -5.72 -5.97 -19.10
C PRO A 252 -7.22 -6.07 -19.39
N GLU A 253 -7.60 -6.53 -20.57
CA GLU A 253 -9.00 -6.66 -21.00
C GLU A 253 -9.75 -7.70 -20.16
N GLU A 254 -9.13 -8.85 -19.91
CA GLU A 254 -9.73 -9.89 -19.06
C GLU A 254 -9.85 -9.46 -17.60
N GLY A 255 -8.81 -8.80 -17.08
CA GLY A 255 -8.75 -8.37 -15.69
C GLY A 255 -9.71 -7.22 -15.41
N PHE A 256 -9.58 -6.12 -16.13
CA PHE A 256 -10.43 -4.94 -15.94
C PHE A 256 -11.88 -5.21 -16.34
N GLY A 257 -12.11 -5.97 -17.42
CA GLY A 257 -13.45 -6.38 -17.80
C GLY A 257 -14.16 -7.19 -16.70
N PHE A 258 -13.43 -8.05 -15.98
CA PHE A 258 -14.00 -8.80 -14.86
C PHE A 258 -14.41 -7.91 -13.67
N VAL A 259 -13.57 -6.93 -13.30
CA VAL A 259 -13.85 -6.08 -12.12
C VAL A 259 -14.79 -4.91 -12.43
N ALA A 260 -15.01 -4.57 -13.70
CA ALA A 260 -15.87 -3.46 -14.12
C ALA A 260 -17.33 -3.62 -13.65
N ASP A 261 -17.83 -4.86 -13.61
CA ASP A 261 -19.21 -5.17 -13.21
C ASP A 261 -19.36 -5.50 -11.71
N LYS A 262 -18.32 -5.31 -10.90
CA LYS A 262 -18.33 -5.60 -9.46
C LYS A 262 -18.59 -4.33 -8.64
N LYS A 263 -19.16 -4.49 -7.45
CA LYS A 263 -19.36 -3.37 -6.48
C LYS A 263 -18.06 -2.92 -5.82
N ILE A 264 -17.13 -2.42 -6.62
CA ILE A 264 -15.87 -1.82 -6.17
C ILE A 264 -15.90 -0.30 -6.37
N ILE A 265 -15.16 0.41 -5.52
CA ILE A 265 -15.00 1.87 -5.64
C ILE A 265 -13.79 2.25 -6.49
N SER A 266 -12.78 1.38 -6.58
CA SER A 266 -11.55 1.63 -7.33
C SER A 266 -10.78 0.34 -7.64
N ALA A 267 -9.85 0.39 -8.58
CA ALA A 267 -8.92 -0.67 -8.92
C ALA A 267 -7.47 -0.17 -8.91
N VAL A 268 -6.56 -0.95 -8.33
CA VAL A 268 -5.11 -0.70 -8.30
C VAL A 268 -4.39 -1.72 -9.18
N VAL A 269 -3.50 -1.22 -10.05
CA VAL A 269 -2.63 -2.05 -10.89
C VAL A 269 -1.18 -1.61 -10.75
N GLY A 270 -0.27 -2.57 -10.55
CA GLY A 270 1.17 -2.32 -10.60
C GLY A 270 1.65 -2.42 -12.05
N ILE A 271 2.55 -1.53 -12.44
CA ILE A 271 3.05 -1.41 -13.81
C ILE A 271 4.57 -1.51 -13.80
N GLY A 272 5.12 -2.44 -14.58
CA GLY A 272 6.55 -2.72 -14.66
C GLY A 272 7.29 -2.02 -15.80
N SER A 273 6.59 -1.33 -16.71
CA SER A 273 7.23 -0.59 -17.81
C SER A 273 6.33 0.50 -18.40
N VAL A 274 6.91 1.45 -19.14
CA VAL A 274 6.15 2.50 -19.83
C VAL A 274 5.18 1.94 -20.90
N PRO A 275 5.58 0.98 -21.77
CA PRO A 275 4.62 0.37 -22.71
C PRO A 275 3.45 -0.32 -21.99
N GLU A 276 3.73 -1.03 -20.89
CA GLU A 276 2.69 -1.65 -20.07
C GLU A 276 1.75 -0.60 -19.45
N ALA A 277 2.27 0.56 -19.04
CA ALA A 277 1.47 1.68 -18.55
C ALA A 277 0.44 2.12 -19.61
N TYR A 278 0.91 2.37 -20.84
CA TYR A 278 0.05 2.81 -21.94
C TYR A 278 -1.03 1.79 -22.28
N HIS A 279 -0.69 0.50 -22.36
CA HIS A 279 -1.68 -0.52 -22.65
C HIS A 279 -2.66 -0.72 -21.49
N SER A 280 -2.15 -1.07 -20.30
CA SER A 280 -2.96 -1.50 -19.17
C SER A 280 -3.87 -0.38 -18.64
N LEU A 281 -3.34 0.85 -18.52
CA LEU A 281 -4.12 1.96 -17.97
C LEU A 281 -5.14 2.48 -18.99
N SER A 282 -4.86 2.42 -20.29
CA SER A 282 -5.86 2.76 -21.32
C SER A 282 -7.05 1.79 -21.28
N VAL A 283 -6.77 0.49 -21.17
CA VAL A 283 -7.83 -0.53 -21.05
C VAL A 283 -8.60 -0.35 -19.75
N GLY A 284 -7.91 -0.18 -18.61
CA GLY A 284 -8.55 0.08 -17.33
C GLY A 284 -9.44 1.33 -17.36
N LYS A 285 -8.99 2.39 -18.05
CA LYS A 285 -9.77 3.62 -18.25
C LYS A 285 -11.06 3.41 -19.03
N GLN A 286 -11.00 2.62 -20.10
CA GLN A 286 -12.20 2.31 -20.89
C GLN A 286 -13.16 1.41 -20.10
N ALA A 287 -12.64 0.35 -19.48
CA ALA A 287 -13.46 -0.65 -18.79
C ALA A 287 -14.13 -0.12 -17.53
N LEU A 288 -13.40 0.64 -16.70
CA LEU A 288 -13.90 1.10 -15.40
C LEU A 288 -14.83 2.32 -15.50
N LYS A 289 -15.22 2.75 -16.72
CA LYS A 289 -16.04 3.93 -17.01
C LYS A 289 -15.71 5.07 -16.06
N PHE A 290 -14.63 5.79 -16.38
CA PHE A 290 -14.44 7.14 -15.87
C PHE A 290 -15.67 7.93 -16.32
N THR A 291 -16.70 8.01 -15.48
CA THR A 291 -17.62 9.13 -15.59
C THR A 291 -16.76 10.33 -15.24
N SER A 292 -16.26 11.01 -16.28
CA SER A 292 -15.96 12.43 -16.19
C SER A 292 -17.13 13.05 -15.45
N ALA A 293 -16.86 13.50 -14.23
CA ALA A 293 -17.75 14.40 -13.51
C ALA A 293 -17.96 15.65 -14.36
#